data_AF-A0A536BPM2-F1
#
_entry.id   AF-A0A536BPM2-F1
#
_cell.length_a   1.000
_cell.length_b   1.000
_cell.length_c   1.000
_cell.angle_alpha   90.00
_cell.angle_beta   90.00
_cell.angle_gamma   90.00
#
_symmetry.space_group_name_H-M   'P 1'
#
loop_
_entity.id
_entity.type
_entity.pdbx_description
1 polymer ?
#
loop_
_entity_poly.entity_id
_entity_poly.type
_entity_poly.pdbx_seq_one_letter_code
_entity_poly.pdbx_strand_id
1 'polypeptide(L)'
;MERARAIRPDFRLTDDNARAVVEICQRLDGLPLAIELATARINLFSPEALLERLGSRLKMLRSGARDLPARQQTLRATIEWSYQLLGPSEQRLFELLSVFSGATFDEVEVVAGAVDTIT
;
A
#
# COMPACT_ATOMS: atom_id res chain seq x y z
N MET A 1 -10.14 -1.11 -14.39
CA MET A 1 -11.57 -1.23 -14.79
C MET A 1 -12.16 -2.59 -14.46
N GLU A 2 -11.57 -3.69 -14.93
CA GLU A 2 -12.08 -5.05 -14.70
C GLU A 2 -12.24 -5.39 -13.21
N ARG A 3 -11.22 -5.06 -12.40
CA ARG A 3 -11.24 -5.20 -10.92
C ARG A 3 -12.37 -4.39 -10.26
N ALA A 4 -12.60 -3.16 -10.71
CA ALA A 4 -13.68 -2.31 -10.19
C ALA A 4 -15.06 -2.86 -10.50
N ARG A 5 -15.26 -3.41 -11.70
CA ARG A 5 -16.52 -4.05 -12.10
C ARG A 5 -16.78 -5.37 -11.39
N ALA A 6 -15.73 -6.10 -11.02
CA ALA A 6 -15.88 -7.31 -10.20
C ALA A 6 -16.47 -7.01 -8.81
N ILE A 7 -16.26 -5.79 -8.27
CA ILE A 7 -16.72 -5.37 -6.94
C ILE A 7 -18.00 -4.50 -7.00
N ARG A 8 -18.13 -3.69 -8.06
CA ARG A 8 -19.29 -2.85 -8.36
C ARG A 8 -19.65 -3.01 -9.84
N PRO A 9 -20.56 -3.92 -10.20
CA PRO A 9 -20.88 -4.24 -11.61
C PRO A 9 -21.29 -3.03 -12.45
N ASP A 10 -21.98 -2.07 -11.82
CA ASP A 10 -22.46 -0.85 -12.47
C ASP A 10 -21.38 0.24 -12.62
N PHE A 11 -20.15 -0.03 -12.19
CA PHE A 11 -19.05 0.94 -12.29
C PHE A 11 -18.71 1.23 -13.76
N ARG A 12 -18.90 2.50 -14.14
CA ARG A 12 -18.57 3.04 -15.45
C ARG A 12 -17.53 4.14 -15.32
N LEU A 13 -16.52 4.07 -16.19
CA LEU A 13 -15.62 5.21 -16.40
C LEU A 13 -16.41 6.25 -17.19
N THR A 14 -16.49 7.45 -16.68
CA THR A 14 -17.13 8.62 -17.31
C THR A 14 -16.12 9.75 -17.39
N ASP A 15 -16.38 10.74 -18.23
CA ASP A 15 -15.48 11.89 -18.34
C ASP A 15 -15.31 12.63 -17.00
N ASP A 16 -16.37 12.62 -16.18
CA ASP A 16 -16.37 13.22 -14.84
C ASP A 16 -15.42 12.52 -13.85
N ASN A 17 -15.30 11.18 -13.93
CA ASN A 17 -14.50 10.40 -12.98
C ASN A 17 -13.14 9.94 -13.54
N ALA A 18 -12.92 10.08 -14.85
CA ALA A 18 -11.70 9.62 -15.52
C ALA A 18 -10.44 10.24 -14.93
N ARG A 19 -10.47 11.56 -14.66
CA ARG A 19 -9.33 12.27 -14.04
C ARG A 19 -9.00 11.70 -12.66
N ALA A 20 -10.01 11.50 -11.82
CA ALA A 20 -9.82 10.97 -10.48
C ALA A 20 -9.26 9.54 -10.51
N VAL A 21 -9.76 8.69 -11.41
CA VAL A 21 -9.27 7.31 -11.58
C VAL A 21 -7.81 7.27 -12.03
N VAL A 22 -7.42 8.10 -12.99
CA VAL A 22 -6.02 8.19 -13.45
C VAL A 22 -5.10 8.63 -12.31
N GLU A 23 -5.50 9.65 -11.55
CA GLU A 23 -4.69 10.17 -10.46
C GLU A 23 -4.60 9.19 -9.28
N ILE A 24 -5.66 8.42 -9.02
CA ILE A 24 -5.62 7.28 -8.09
C ILE A 24 -4.59 6.26 -8.57
N CYS A 25 -4.62 5.84 -9.84
CA CYS A 25 -3.67 4.87 -10.37
C CYS A 25 -2.21 5.35 -10.27
N GLN A 26 -1.97 6.64 -10.52
CA GLN A 26 -0.66 7.26 -10.39
C GLN A 26 -0.18 7.29 -8.93
N ARG A 27 -1.02 7.71 -7.98
CA ARG A 27 -0.66 7.74 -6.53
C ARG A 27 -0.46 6.37 -5.91
N LEU A 28 -0.97 5.33 -6.56
CA LEU A 28 -0.78 3.94 -6.17
C LEU A 28 0.42 3.31 -6.88
N ASP A 29 1.22 4.10 -7.60
CA ASP A 29 2.40 3.69 -8.37
C ASP A 29 2.11 2.57 -9.39
N GLY A 30 0.86 2.43 -9.82
CA GLY A 30 0.43 1.28 -10.63
C GLY A 30 0.57 -0.08 -9.94
N LEU A 31 0.90 -0.12 -8.63
CA LEU A 31 1.14 -1.34 -7.90
C LEU A 31 -0.15 -2.18 -7.84
N PRO A 32 -0.15 -3.42 -8.35
CA PRO A 32 -1.37 -4.22 -8.45
C PRO A 32 -2.11 -4.40 -7.12
N LEU A 33 -1.38 -4.50 -6.00
CA LEU A 33 -1.95 -4.64 -4.66
C LEU A 33 -2.60 -3.33 -4.17
N ALA A 34 -1.95 -2.19 -4.43
CA ALA A 34 -2.45 -0.88 -4.05
C ALA A 34 -3.76 -0.57 -4.81
N ILE A 35 -3.81 -0.93 -6.10
CA ILE A 35 -5.02 -0.84 -6.93
C ILE A 35 -6.14 -1.72 -6.36
N GLU A 36 -5.87 -2.96 -5.98
CA GLU A 36 -6.89 -3.85 -5.40
C GLU A 36 -7.47 -3.31 -4.09
N LEU A 37 -6.62 -2.78 -3.22
CA LEU A 37 -7.04 -2.19 -1.94
C LEU A 37 -7.86 -0.90 -2.13
N ALA A 38 -7.55 -0.10 -3.15
CA ALA A 38 -8.37 1.03 -3.55
C ALA A 38 -9.71 0.55 -4.13
N THR A 39 -9.67 -0.53 -4.92
CA THR A 39 -10.84 -1.10 -5.58
C THR A 39 -11.88 -1.64 -4.59
N ALA A 40 -11.43 -2.28 -3.50
CA ALA A 40 -12.30 -2.75 -2.43
C ALA A 40 -13.14 -1.63 -1.77
N ARG A 41 -12.71 -0.36 -1.90
CA ARG A 41 -13.38 0.80 -1.29
C ARG A 41 -14.25 1.61 -2.23
N ILE A 42 -14.34 1.24 -3.50
CA ILE A 42 -15.19 1.95 -4.47
C ILE A 42 -16.67 1.80 -4.07
N ASN A 43 -17.04 0.75 -3.31
CA ASN A 43 -18.39 0.62 -2.74
C ASN A 43 -18.73 1.65 -1.65
N LEU A 44 -17.71 2.23 -1.01
CA LEU A 44 -17.83 3.15 0.11
C LEU A 44 -17.62 4.61 -0.29
N PHE A 45 -16.87 4.86 -1.37
CA PHE A 45 -16.48 6.20 -1.78
C PHE A 45 -16.59 6.37 -3.30
N SER A 46 -16.92 7.58 -3.75
CA SER A 46 -16.71 7.95 -5.16
C SER A 46 -15.20 8.01 -5.46
N PRO A 47 -14.79 7.92 -6.74
CA PRO A 47 -13.38 8.08 -7.13
C PRO A 47 -12.75 9.38 -6.60
N GLU A 48 -13.48 10.48 -6.60
CA GLU A 48 -13.03 11.79 -6.12
C GLU A 48 -12.82 11.77 -4.60
N ALA A 49 -13.79 11.22 -3.85
CA ALA A 49 -13.68 11.07 -2.40
C ALA A 49 -12.57 10.09 -1.98
N LEU A 50 -12.30 9.07 -2.81
CA LEU A 50 -11.19 8.15 -2.60
C LEU A 50 -9.83 8.83 -2.87
N LEU A 51 -9.75 9.68 -3.89
CA LEU A 51 -8.55 10.46 -4.22
C LEU A 51 -8.17 11.44 -3.11
N GLU A 52 -9.13 12.18 -2.57
CA GLU A 52 -8.88 13.07 -1.41
C GLU A 52 -8.36 12.30 -0.19
N ARG A 53 -8.93 11.12 0.07
CA ARG A 53 -8.53 10.27 1.21
C ARG A 53 -7.14 9.67 1.02
N LEU A 54 -6.76 9.31 -0.20
CA LEU A 54 -5.41 8.83 -0.52
C LEU A 54 -4.33 9.87 -0.22
N GLY A 55 -4.62 11.16 -0.42
CA GLY A 55 -3.68 12.25 -0.09
C GLY A 55 -3.37 12.39 1.41
N SER A 56 -4.19 11.82 2.29
CA SER A 56 -4.03 11.97 3.74
C SER A 56 -3.59 10.69 4.48
N ARG A 57 -3.78 9.50 3.90
CA ARG A 57 -3.78 8.25 4.68
C ARG A 57 -3.37 6.99 3.90
N LEU A 58 -2.14 6.92 3.38
CA LEU A 58 -1.49 5.63 3.08
C LEU A 58 -1.52 4.65 4.28
N LYS A 59 -1.72 5.16 5.51
CA LYS A 59 -1.99 4.37 6.74
C LYS A 59 -3.30 3.55 6.70
N MET A 60 -4.31 3.97 5.92
CA MET A 60 -5.63 3.31 5.89
C MET A 60 -5.61 1.99 5.06
N LEU A 61 -4.65 1.82 4.15
CA LEU A 61 -4.48 0.61 3.33
C LEU A 61 -4.04 -0.62 4.15
N ARG A 62 -3.62 -0.43 5.41
CA ARG A 62 -3.12 -1.50 6.29
C ARG A 62 -4.24 -2.39 6.88
N SER A 63 -5.43 -1.85 7.11
CA SER A 63 -6.49 -2.53 7.90
C SER A 63 -7.22 -3.70 7.20
N GLY A 64 -6.98 -3.97 5.91
CA GLY A 64 -7.85 -4.82 5.09
C GLY A 64 -7.61 -6.34 5.09
N ALA A 65 -6.83 -6.91 6.01
CA ALA A 65 -6.27 -8.27 5.85
C ALA A 65 -7.31 -9.36 5.54
N ARG A 66 -8.46 -9.27 6.20
CA ARG A 66 -9.50 -10.31 6.18
C ARG A 66 -10.39 -10.27 4.95
N ASP A 67 -10.50 -9.11 4.29
CA ASP A 67 -11.36 -8.91 3.11
C ASP A 67 -10.57 -8.94 1.79
N LEU A 68 -9.28 -9.31 1.83
CA LEU A 68 -8.43 -9.38 0.64
C LEU A 68 -8.68 -10.69 -0.15
N PRO A 69 -8.48 -10.70 -1.48
CA PRO A 69 -8.41 -11.93 -2.25
C PRO A 69 -7.37 -12.91 -1.69
N ALA A 70 -7.65 -14.21 -1.71
CA ALA A 70 -6.83 -15.25 -1.06
C ALA A 70 -5.33 -15.16 -1.37
N ARG A 71 -4.95 -14.88 -2.63
CA ARG A 71 -3.54 -14.71 -3.04
C ARG A 71 -2.82 -13.58 -2.29
N GLN A 72 -3.51 -12.48 -1.99
CA GLN A 72 -2.94 -11.32 -1.29
C GLN A 72 -2.84 -11.57 0.22
N GLN A 73 -3.78 -12.33 0.78
CA GLN A 73 -3.67 -12.80 2.16
C GLN A 73 -2.41 -13.66 2.35
N THR A 74 -2.16 -14.59 1.43
CA THR A 74 -0.95 -15.43 1.46
C THR A 74 0.32 -14.61 1.38
N LEU A 75 0.44 -13.69 0.40
CA LEU A 75 1.63 -12.83 0.28
C LEU A 75 1.87 -11.99 1.53
N ARG A 76 0.82 -11.42 2.12
CA ARG A 76 0.96 -10.63 3.35
C ARG A 76 1.36 -11.50 4.54
N ALA A 77 0.79 -12.70 4.64
CA ALA A 77 1.19 -13.67 5.66
C ALA A 77 2.66 -14.08 5.49
N THR A 78 3.15 -14.25 4.27
CA THR A 78 4.57 -14.55 3.99
C THR A 78 5.50 -13.40 4.36
N ILE A 79 5.12 -12.15 4.05
CA ILE A 79 5.90 -10.96 4.43
C ILE A 79 5.94 -10.81 5.95
N GLU A 80 4.78 -10.95 6.62
CA GLU A 80 4.68 -10.92 8.07
C GLU A 80 5.56 -12.01 8.70
N TRP A 81 5.46 -13.24 8.21
CA TRP A 81 6.30 -14.34 8.68
C TRP A 81 7.79 -14.05 8.50
N SER A 82 8.19 -13.49 7.35
CA SER A 82 9.59 -13.12 7.09
C SER A 82 10.08 -12.02 8.03
N TYR A 83 9.22 -11.06 8.37
CA TYR A 83 9.52 -10.01 9.35
C TYR A 83 9.70 -10.58 10.77
N GLN A 84 8.87 -11.54 11.17
CA GLN A 84 8.97 -12.19 12.49
C GLN A 84 10.21 -13.08 12.64
N LEU A 85 10.89 -13.43 11.55
CA LEU A 85 12.19 -14.13 11.61
C LEU A 85 13.36 -13.20 11.94
N LEU A 86 13.18 -11.88 11.82
CA LEU A 86 14.20 -10.90 12.13
C LEU A 86 14.34 -10.72 13.65
N GLY A 87 15.58 -10.50 14.11
CA GLY A 87 15.86 -10.07 15.47
C GLY A 87 15.39 -8.64 15.75
N PRO A 88 15.34 -8.19 17.02
CA PRO A 88 14.80 -6.88 17.39
C PRO A 88 15.47 -5.69 16.67
N SER A 89 16.81 -5.71 16.56
CA SER A 89 17.56 -4.64 15.88
C SER A 89 17.31 -4.63 14.36
N GLU A 90 17.17 -5.80 13.75
CA GLU A 90 16.88 -5.96 12.33
C GLU A 90 15.45 -5.52 11.99
N GLN A 91 14.48 -5.87 12.86
CA GLN A 91 13.11 -5.36 12.77
C GLN A 91 13.09 -3.83 12.82
N ARG A 92 13.83 -3.23 13.75
CA ARG A 92 13.90 -1.78 13.88
C ARG A 92 14.51 -1.11 12.64
N LEU A 93 15.58 -1.67 12.10
CA LEU A 93 16.19 -1.19 10.86
C LEU A 93 15.21 -1.31 9.69
N PHE A 94 14.50 -2.44 9.56
CA PHE A 94 13.51 -2.67 8.51
C PHE A 94 12.36 -1.64 8.57
N GLU A 95 11.86 -1.31 9.76
CA GLU A 95 10.85 -0.26 9.94
C GLU A 95 11.33 1.11 9.45
N LEU A 96 12.55 1.48 9.80
CA LEU A 96 13.14 2.77 9.41
C LEU A 96 13.39 2.84 7.91
N LEU A 97 13.84 1.75 7.29
CA LEU A 97 14.06 1.70 5.86
C LEU A 97 12.76 1.68 5.04
N SER A 98 11.63 1.28 5.65
CA SER A 98 10.33 1.14 4.95
C SER A 98 9.75 2.45 4.38
N VAL A 99 10.28 3.62 4.79
CA VAL A 99 9.85 4.92 4.27
C VAL A 99 10.50 5.29 2.93
N PHE A 100 11.58 4.61 2.57
CA PHE A 100 12.31 4.84 1.33
C PHE A 100 11.80 3.92 0.22
N SER A 101 11.64 4.45 -0.99
CA SER A 101 11.30 3.66 -2.18
C SER A 101 12.48 2.82 -2.70
N GLY A 102 13.68 3.07 -2.19
CA GLY A 102 14.93 2.41 -2.50
C GLY A 102 16.08 3.11 -1.77
N ALA A 103 17.19 2.41 -1.59
CA ALA A 103 18.41 2.96 -0.99
C ALA A 103 19.63 2.23 -1.56
N THR A 104 20.74 2.94 -1.60
CA THR A 104 22.08 2.37 -1.79
C THR A 104 22.59 1.79 -0.48
N PHE A 105 23.63 0.95 -0.55
CA PHE A 105 24.19 0.32 0.65
C PHE A 105 24.75 1.37 1.63
N ASP A 106 25.45 2.38 1.13
CA ASP A 106 26.01 3.47 1.94
C ASP A 106 24.91 4.25 2.68
N GLU A 107 23.77 4.50 2.04
CA GLU A 107 22.61 5.15 2.68
C GLU A 107 22.01 4.29 3.79
N VAL A 108 22.01 2.96 3.62
CA VAL A 108 21.53 2.01 4.64
C VAL A 108 22.48 1.97 5.84
N GLU A 109 23.80 1.99 5.62
CA GLU A 109 24.79 2.00 6.71
C GLU A 109 24.64 3.23 7.61
N VAL A 110 24.40 4.41 7.03
CA VAL A 110 24.17 5.65 7.78
C VAL A 110 22.96 5.51 8.71
N VAL A 111 21.87 4.93 8.21
CA VAL A 111 20.66 4.70 9.02
C VAL A 111 20.92 3.65 10.08
N ALA A 112 21.57 2.53 9.75
CA ALA A 112 21.88 1.45 10.68
C ALA A 112 22.76 1.91 11.85
N GLY A 113 23.82 2.70 11.57
CA GLY A 113 24.67 3.27 12.62
C GLY A 113 23.91 4.23 13.57
N ALA A 114 22.88 4.91 13.06
CA ALA A 114 22.02 5.74 13.90
C ALA A 114 21.08 4.91 14.80
N VAL A 115 20.70 3.68 14.40
CA VAL A 115 19.87 2.77 15.23
C VAL A 115 20.63 2.25 16.44
N ASP A 116 21.89 1.86 16.25
CA ASP A 116 22.74 1.36 17.33
C ASP A 116 23.09 2.45 18.36
N THR A 117 23.01 3.73 17.97
CA THR A 117 23.32 4.87 18.87
C THR A 117 22.12 5.28 19.74
N ILE A 118 20.90 4.84 19.42
CA ILE A 118 19.65 5.23 20.11
C ILE A 118 19.24 4.20 21.19
N THR A 119 19.98 3.09 21.32
CA THR A 119 19.74 2.03 22.33
C THR A 119 20.78 2.08 23.44
#